data_AF-A0A965Z6V1-F1
#
_entry.id   AF-A0A965Z6V1-F1
#
_cell.length_a   1.000
_cell.length_b   1.000
_cell.length_c   1.000
_cell.angle_alpha   90.00
_cell.angle_beta   90.00
_cell.angle_gamma   90.00
#
_symmetry.space_group_name_H-M   'P 1'
#
loop_
_entity.id
_entity.type
_entity.pdbx_description
1 polymer ?
#
loop_
_entity_poly.entity_id
_entity_poly.type
_entity_poly.pdbx_seq_one_letter_code
_entity_poly.pdbx_strand_id
1 'polypeptide(L)'
;MRRTFVNVRLASPLNWALAKPAGFRPVCPDMERTTERLETNSAAETQALAARLAGELPDGAVLCLHGDLGAGKTCFVQGLAKALGVRRPVGSPTFTLINEYQGRRGLAHIDLYRVRGAGDAFGLGLEDYLFRFRGIVAIEWAERVADLLPEACWHVRLAAGAAAESRTVTVERPATKSGDSDPLVVATTRL
;
A
#
# COMPACT_ATOMS: atom_id res chain seq x y z
N MET A 1 20.71 31.87 -13.58
CA MET A 1 20.42 30.55 -12.99
C MET A 1 19.42 29.84 -13.89
N ARG A 2 19.84 28.83 -14.65
CA ARG A 2 19.01 28.18 -15.68
C ARG A 2 18.07 27.18 -15.00
N ARG A 3 16.76 27.41 -15.10
CA ARG A 3 15.72 26.42 -14.74
C ARG A 3 15.66 25.40 -15.87
N THR A 4 16.23 24.22 -15.65
CA THR A 4 16.06 23.08 -16.55
C THR A 4 14.65 22.52 -16.32
N PHE A 5 13.73 22.84 -17.23
CA PHE A 5 12.47 22.11 -17.33
C PHE A 5 12.82 20.72 -17.90
N VAL A 6 12.73 19.70 -17.06
CA VAL A 6 12.78 18.30 -17.54
C VAL A 6 11.48 18.06 -18.26
N ASN A 7 11.59 17.87 -19.58
CA ASN A 7 10.50 17.54 -20.47
C ASN A 7 9.93 16.18 -20.03
N VAL A 8 8.75 16.16 -19.41
CA VAL A 8 8.06 14.93 -19.01
C VAL A 8 7.63 14.23 -20.29
N ARG A 9 8.38 13.20 -20.70
CA ARG A 9 7.96 12.29 -21.76
C ARG A 9 6.64 11.66 -21.35
N LEU A 10 5.62 11.82 -22.19
CA LEU A 10 4.32 11.15 -22.09
C LEU A 10 4.55 9.64 -21.83
N ALA A 11 4.23 9.17 -20.63
CA ALA A 11 4.31 7.77 -20.27
C ALA A 11 3.15 7.01 -20.94
N SER A 12 3.49 6.24 -21.97
CA SER A 12 2.58 5.38 -22.74
C SER A 12 2.26 4.08 -21.98
N PRO A 13 1.12 3.41 -22.25
CA PRO A 13 0.83 2.04 -21.78
C PRO A 13 1.96 1.02 -21.97
N LEU A 14 2.85 1.25 -22.95
CA LEU A 14 4.06 0.46 -23.18
C LEU A 14 5.06 0.52 -22.01
N ASN A 15 5.15 1.63 -21.29
CA ASN A 15 6.08 1.80 -20.18
C ASN A 15 5.67 0.97 -18.95
N TRP A 16 4.37 0.77 -18.76
CA TRP A 16 3.82 -0.07 -17.69
C TRP A 16 4.15 -1.55 -17.87
N ALA A 17 4.03 -2.06 -19.09
CA ALA A 17 4.40 -3.45 -19.41
C ALA A 17 5.90 -3.72 -19.13
N LEU A 18 6.75 -2.70 -19.31
CA LEU A 18 8.20 -2.76 -19.07
C LEU A 18 8.58 -2.54 -17.60
N ALA A 19 7.75 -1.85 -16.80
CA ALA A 19 7.99 -1.60 -15.38
C ALA A 19 7.69 -2.82 -14.50
N LYS A 20 6.84 -3.74 -14.99
CA LYS A 20 6.51 -4.99 -14.32
C LYS A 20 7.72 -5.94 -14.29
N PRO A 21 8.04 -6.56 -13.15
CA PRO A 21 9.02 -7.63 -13.14
C PRO A 21 8.54 -8.81 -14.01
N ALA A 22 9.49 -9.55 -14.59
CA ALA A 22 9.18 -10.75 -15.36
C ALA A 22 8.38 -11.74 -14.50
N GLY A 23 7.23 -12.22 -14.99
CA GLY A 23 6.30 -13.07 -14.25
C GLY A 23 5.18 -12.34 -13.49
N PHE A 24 5.02 -11.03 -13.66
CA PHE A 24 3.84 -10.30 -13.17
C PHE A 24 2.55 -10.92 -13.74
N ARG A 25 1.64 -11.32 -12.85
CA ARG A 25 0.27 -11.71 -13.21
C ARG A 25 -0.69 -10.66 -12.64
N PRO A 26 -1.61 -10.08 -13.44
CA PRO A 26 -2.75 -9.38 -12.88
C PRO A 26 -3.56 -10.37 -12.03
N VAL A 27 -4.33 -9.86 -11.07
CA VAL A 27 -5.11 -10.64 -10.09
C VAL A 27 -5.71 -11.89 -10.74
N CYS A 28 -5.20 -13.07 -10.36
CA CYS A 28 -5.82 -14.34 -10.70
C CYS A 28 -6.89 -14.63 -9.62
N PRO A 29 -8.12 -15.03 -10.00
CA PRO A 29 -9.22 -15.20 -9.04
C PRO A 29 -9.05 -16.37 -8.05
N ASP A 30 -8.04 -17.24 -8.24
CA ASP A 30 -7.94 -18.53 -7.55
C ASP A 30 -6.86 -18.63 -6.46
N MET A 31 -6.32 -17.52 -5.96
CA MET A 31 -5.41 -17.55 -4.79
C MET A 31 -6.22 -17.51 -3.48
N GLU A 32 -6.07 -18.52 -2.64
CA GLU A 32 -6.74 -18.61 -1.33
C GLU A 32 -6.27 -17.47 -0.39
N ARG A 33 -7.04 -16.38 -0.34
CA ARG A 33 -6.82 -15.28 0.63
C ARG A 33 -7.37 -15.65 2.00
N THR A 34 -6.59 -15.41 3.05
CA THR A 34 -7.12 -15.52 4.42
C THR A 34 -7.81 -14.23 4.80
N THR A 35 -9.09 -14.33 5.21
CA THR A 35 -9.91 -13.18 5.62
C THR A 35 -10.15 -13.21 7.12
N GLU A 36 -9.90 -12.10 7.80
CA GLU A 36 -10.17 -11.90 9.22
C GLU A 36 -11.08 -10.67 9.38
N ARG A 37 -12.17 -10.79 10.14
CA ARG A 37 -13.07 -9.68 10.46
C ARG A 37 -12.94 -9.33 11.93
N LEU A 38 -12.77 -8.04 12.22
CA LEU A 38 -12.52 -7.48 13.53
C LEU A 38 -13.43 -6.28 13.78
N GLU A 39 -13.65 -5.95 15.03
CA GLU A 39 -14.31 -4.72 15.45
C GLU A 39 -13.32 -3.86 16.24
N THR A 40 -13.35 -2.56 15.99
CA THR A 40 -12.60 -1.57 16.78
C THR A 40 -13.59 -0.52 17.26
N ASN A 41 -13.49 -0.07 18.51
CA ASN A 41 -14.47 0.80 19.15
C ASN A 41 -14.00 2.26 19.28
N SER A 42 -12.79 2.55 18.85
CA SER A 42 -12.20 3.88 18.89
C SER A 42 -11.09 4.03 17.85
N ALA A 43 -10.72 5.27 17.56
CA ALA A 43 -9.55 5.58 16.73
C ALA A 43 -8.27 4.95 17.28
N ALA A 44 -8.11 4.90 18.61
CA ALA A 44 -6.96 4.28 19.26
C ALA A 44 -6.90 2.76 19.02
N GLU A 45 -8.04 2.07 19.05
CA GLU A 45 -8.12 0.64 18.72
C GLU A 45 -7.84 0.39 17.23
N THR A 46 -8.36 1.22 16.32
CA THR A 46 -8.02 1.14 14.89
C THR A 46 -6.52 1.31 14.65
N GLN A 47 -5.89 2.26 15.34
CA GLN A 47 -4.44 2.45 15.28
C GLN A 47 -3.65 1.28 15.87
N ALA A 48 -4.12 0.71 16.98
CA ALA A 48 -3.50 -0.46 17.60
C ALA A 48 -3.58 -1.68 16.68
N LEU A 49 -4.71 -1.88 15.99
CA LEU A 49 -4.86 -2.92 14.98
C LEU A 49 -3.87 -2.73 13.82
N ALA A 50 -3.76 -1.50 13.30
CA ALA A 50 -2.79 -1.19 12.26
C ALA A 50 -1.34 -1.45 12.70
N ALA A 51 -1.03 -1.12 13.96
CA ALA A 51 0.28 -1.39 14.56
C ALA A 51 0.59 -2.89 14.68
N ARG A 52 -0.41 -3.72 15.04
CA ARG A 52 -0.29 -5.18 15.03
C ARG A 52 0.02 -5.70 13.64
N LEU A 53 -0.75 -5.28 12.64
CA LEU A 53 -0.58 -5.71 11.26
C LEU A 53 0.77 -5.28 10.66
N ALA A 54 1.34 -4.15 11.11
CA ALA A 54 2.66 -3.70 10.68
C ALA A 54 3.77 -4.76 10.91
N GLY A 55 3.63 -5.58 11.96
CA GLY A 55 4.58 -6.66 12.27
C GLY A 55 4.45 -7.87 11.35
N GLU A 56 3.31 -8.05 10.69
CA GLU A 56 3.04 -9.15 9.77
C GLU A 56 3.46 -8.81 8.32
N LEU A 57 3.57 -7.52 7.98
CA LEU A 57 3.86 -7.07 6.62
C LEU A 57 5.32 -7.32 6.22
N PRO A 58 5.60 -8.08 5.15
CA PRO A 58 6.97 -8.23 4.62
C PRO A 58 7.48 -6.92 4.00
N ASP A 59 8.78 -6.83 3.74
CA ASP A 59 9.35 -5.68 3.02
C ASP A 59 8.80 -5.58 1.60
N GLY A 60 8.55 -4.35 1.15
CA GLY A 60 7.87 -4.08 -0.12
C GLY A 60 6.36 -4.41 -0.12
N ALA A 61 5.75 -4.73 1.03
CA ALA A 61 4.33 -5.03 1.06
C ALA A 61 3.46 -3.83 0.67
N VAL A 62 2.44 -4.11 -0.15
CA VAL A 62 1.42 -3.16 -0.56
C VAL A 62 0.14 -3.42 0.22
N LEU A 63 -0.28 -2.43 1.01
CA LEU A 63 -1.47 -2.43 1.83
C LEU A 63 -2.53 -1.52 1.19
N CYS A 64 -3.57 -2.14 0.63
CA CYS A 64 -4.70 -1.49 0.00
C CYS A 64 -5.79 -1.18 1.02
N LEU A 65 -6.06 0.11 1.25
CA LEU A 65 -7.06 0.59 2.20
C LEU A 65 -8.32 1.02 1.47
N HIS A 66 -9.44 0.44 1.88
CA HIS A 66 -10.76 0.65 1.29
C HIS A 66 -11.76 1.10 2.36
N GLY A 67 -12.78 1.84 1.93
CA GLY A 67 -13.85 2.31 2.79
C GLY A 67 -14.28 3.73 2.44
N ASP A 68 -15.45 4.12 2.91
CA ASP A 68 -16.03 5.42 2.61
C ASP A 68 -15.24 6.60 3.18
N LEU A 69 -15.63 7.82 2.80
CA LEU A 69 -15.08 9.04 3.39
C LEU A 69 -15.35 9.03 4.91
N GLY A 70 -14.31 9.26 5.72
CA GLY A 70 -14.43 9.21 7.18
C GLY A 70 -14.40 7.79 7.79
N ALA A 71 -14.24 6.73 6.99
CA ALA A 71 -14.14 5.35 7.49
C ALA A 71 -12.91 5.09 8.37
N GLY A 72 -11.92 5.98 8.37
CA GLY A 72 -10.73 5.88 9.24
C GLY A 72 -9.48 5.34 8.55
N LYS A 73 -9.42 5.34 7.21
CA LYS A 73 -8.24 4.92 6.43
C LYS A 73 -6.96 5.64 6.86
N THR A 74 -6.95 6.98 6.91
CA THR A 74 -5.80 7.74 7.40
C THR A 74 -5.47 7.47 8.88
N CYS A 75 -6.49 7.26 9.73
CA CYS A 75 -6.29 6.88 11.13
C CYS A 75 -5.56 5.54 11.23
N PHE A 76 -5.94 4.57 10.41
CA PHE A 76 -5.23 3.30 10.28
C PHE A 76 -3.75 3.51 9.88
N VAL A 77 -3.47 4.34 8.87
CA VAL A 77 -2.09 4.63 8.44
C VAL A 77 -1.26 5.29 9.54
N GLN A 78 -1.86 6.14 10.39
CA GLN A 78 -1.15 6.72 11.54
C GLN A 78 -0.68 5.65 12.52
N GLY A 79 -1.52 4.66 12.82
CA GLY A 79 -1.15 3.51 13.66
C GLY A 79 -0.04 2.67 13.03
N LEU A 80 -0.16 2.38 11.73
CA LEU A 80 0.85 1.70 10.93
C LEU A 80 2.20 2.44 11.00
N ALA A 81 2.20 3.75 10.71
CA ALA A 81 3.40 4.57 10.68
C ALA A 81 4.12 4.61 12.04
N LYS A 82 3.35 4.70 13.14
CA LYS A 82 3.90 4.64 14.50
C LYS A 82 4.63 3.32 14.75
N ALA A 83 4.05 2.20 14.36
CA ALA A 83 4.69 0.88 14.51
C ALA A 83 5.95 0.72 13.62
N LEU A 84 5.94 1.32 12.43
CA LEU A 84 7.10 1.39 11.54
C LEU A 84 8.19 2.36 12.06
N GLY A 85 7.94 3.10 13.14
CA GLY A 85 8.92 3.99 13.78
C GLY A 85 8.99 5.39 13.17
N VAL A 86 7.97 5.80 12.41
CA VAL A 86 7.83 7.18 11.91
C VAL A 86 7.58 8.12 13.09
N ARG A 87 8.41 9.15 13.22
CA ARG A 87 8.32 10.13 14.32
C ARG A 87 7.59 11.42 13.95
N ARG A 88 7.53 11.75 12.66
CA ARG A 88 6.83 12.94 12.17
C ARG A 88 5.32 12.72 12.14
N PRO A 89 4.50 13.78 12.25
CA PRO A 89 3.06 13.67 12.08
C PRO A 89 2.70 13.08 10.71
N VAL A 90 1.71 12.17 10.71
CA VAL A 90 1.16 11.55 9.50
C VAL A 90 -0.23 12.10 9.26
N GLY A 91 -0.39 12.79 8.14
CA GLY A 91 -1.67 13.32 7.66
C GLY A 91 -2.06 12.68 6.34
N SER A 92 -3.32 12.85 5.96
CA SER A 92 -3.81 12.38 4.66
C SER A 92 -3.10 13.13 3.52
N PRO A 93 -2.50 12.42 2.55
CA PRO A 93 -1.87 13.02 1.39
C PRO A 93 -2.89 13.37 0.30
N THR A 94 -4.18 13.59 0.58
CA THR A 94 -5.19 13.89 -0.46
C THR A 94 -4.76 14.97 -1.47
N PHE A 95 -3.96 15.96 -1.05
CA PHE A 95 -3.44 17.03 -1.94
C PHE A 95 -2.04 16.79 -2.49
N THR A 96 -1.16 16.14 -1.72
CA THR A 96 0.20 15.80 -2.17
C THR A 96 0.25 14.50 -2.97
N LEU A 97 -0.84 13.74 -2.95
CA LEU A 97 -1.08 12.38 -3.47
C LEU A 97 -0.20 11.31 -2.84
N ILE A 98 1.08 11.60 -2.63
CA ILE A 98 2.07 10.69 -2.05
C ILE A 98 2.84 11.44 -0.96
N ASN A 99 2.96 10.83 0.21
CA ASN A 99 3.87 11.26 1.27
C ASN A 99 4.80 10.11 1.64
N GLU A 100 6.11 10.35 1.63
CA GLU A 100 7.10 9.41 2.13
C GLU A 100 7.51 9.73 3.57
N TYR A 101 7.66 8.68 4.35
CA TYR A 101 8.02 8.77 5.76
C TYR A 101 9.17 7.82 6.06
N GLN A 102 10.18 8.35 6.74
CA GLN A 102 11.29 7.57 7.25
C GLN A 102 11.00 7.08 8.67
N GLY A 103 11.25 5.79 8.90
CA GLY A 103 11.11 5.11 10.17
C GLY A 103 12.17 4.01 10.27
N ARG A 104 11.96 3.01 11.14
CA ARG A 104 12.76 1.77 11.12
C ARG A 104 12.59 1.04 9.78
N ARG A 105 11.38 1.09 9.23
CA ARG A 105 11.05 0.69 7.86
C ARG A 105 10.39 1.89 7.17
N GLY A 106 10.72 2.13 5.91
CA GLY A 106 10.13 3.23 5.14
C GLY A 106 8.62 3.04 4.95
N LEU A 107 7.88 4.13 4.84
CA LEU A 107 6.45 4.14 4.53
C LEU A 107 6.16 5.12 3.40
N ALA A 108 5.57 4.63 2.31
CA ALA A 108 4.94 5.45 1.29
C ALA A 108 3.43 5.45 1.55
N HIS A 109 2.85 6.60 1.90
CA HIS A 109 1.42 6.79 2.09
C HIS A 109 0.85 7.48 0.85
N ILE A 110 -0.06 6.80 0.18
CA ILE A 110 -0.64 7.22 -1.09
C ILE A 110 -2.15 7.38 -0.89
N ASP A 111 -2.73 8.47 -1.37
CA ASP A 111 -4.18 8.70 -1.36
C ASP A 111 -4.65 9.00 -2.78
N LEU A 112 -5.42 8.07 -3.34
CA LEU A 112 -5.89 8.14 -4.70
C LEU A 112 -7.27 8.79 -4.83
N TYR A 113 -7.86 9.35 -3.77
CA TYR A 113 -9.22 9.92 -3.79
C TYR A 113 -9.51 10.85 -4.99
N ARG A 114 -8.51 11.62 -5.43
CA ARG A 114 -8.64 12.58 -6.54
C ARG A 114 -8.22 12.03 -7.92
N VAL A 115 -7.66 10.83 -7.98
CA VAL A 115 -7.17 10.19 -9.20
C VAL A 115 -8.34 9.56 -9.95
N ARG A 116 -8.45 9.81 -11.28
CA ARG A 116 -9.54 9.28 -12.11
C ARG A 116 -9.06 8.13 -12.99
N GLY A 117 -8.82 6.99 -12.34
CA GLY A 117 -8.44 5.74 -13.01
C GLY A 117 -6.96 5.64 -13.37
N ALA A 118 -6.61 4.58 -14.10
CA ALA A 118 -5.23 4.18 -14.36
C ALA A 118 -4.39 5.24 -15.10
N GLY A 119 -4.98 6.01 -16.01
CA GLY A 119 -4.29 7.06 -16.78
C GLY A 119 -3.64 8.13 -15.90
N ASP A 120 -4.40 8.68 -14.96
CA ASP A 120 -3.90 9.68 -14.01
C ASP A 120 -2.87 9.08 -13.05
N ALA A 121 -3.04 7.80 -12.69
CA ALA A 121 -2.14 7.08 -11.80
C ALA A 121 -0.74 6.87 -12.40
N PHE A 122 -0.63 6.65 -13.72
CA PHE A 122 0.67 6.52 -14.40
C PHE A 122 1.50 7.81 -14.34
N GLY A 123 0.86 8.98 -14.37
CA GLY A 123 1.56 10.25 -14.24
C GLY A 123 2.22 10.47 -12.88
N LEU A 124 1.85 9.67 -11.86
CA LEU A 124 2.33 9.80 -10.49
C LEU A 124 3.56 8.95 -10.17
N GLY A 125 3.99 8.05 -11.07
CA GLY A 125 5.12 7.15 -10.81
C GLY A 125 4.80 6.06 -9.79
N LEU A 126 3.53 5.61 -9.71
CA LEU A 126 3.12 4.56 -8.76
C LEU A 126 3.90 3.26 -8.95
N GLU A 127 4.38 2.96 -10.15
CA GLU A 127 5.16 1.77 -10.47
C GLU A 127 6.43 1.63 -9.62
N ASP A 128 7.12 2.75 -9.33
CA ASP A 128 8.32 2.72 -8.52
C ASP A 128 7.98 2.35 -7.07
N TYR A 129 6.83 2.81 -6.57
CA TYR A 129 6.33 2.41 -5.26
C TYR A 129 5.88 0.95 -5.22
N LEU A 130 5.09 0.51 -6.21
CA LEU A 130 4.52 -0.84 -6.22
C LEU A 130 5.56 -1.95 -6.41
N PHE A 131 6.66 -1.68 -7.12
CA PHE A 131 7.61 -2.75 -7.51
C PHE A 131 9.05 -2.53 -7.02
N ARG A 132 9.44 -1.30 -6.67
CA ARG A 132 10.84 -0.98 -6.34
C ARG A 132 11.02 -0.47 -4.92
N PHE A 133 10.01 0.16 -4.33
CA PHE A 133 10.07 0.60 -2.95
C PHE A 133 10.15 -0.60 -2.00
N ARG A 134 11.14 -0.59 -1.10
CA ARG A 134 11.40 -1.69 -0.16
C ARG A 134 10.69 -1.51 1.18
N GLY A 135 10.19 -0.31 1.47
CA GLY A 135 9.35 -0.06 2.64
C GLY A 135 7.92 -0.57 2.44
N ILE A 136 7.03 -0.16 3.33
CA ILE A 136 5.59 -0.44 3.22
C ILE A 136 4.93 0.61 2.34
N VAL A 137 4.06 0.19 1.43
CA VAL A 137 3.21 1.09 0.64
C VAL A 137 1.79 0.98 1.17
N ALA A 138 1.23 2.07 1.69
CA ALA A 138 -0.17 2.14 2.13
C ALA A 138 -0.97 3.01 1.17
N ILE A 139 -1.97 2.44 0.49
CA ILE A 139 -2.73 3.10 -0.57
C ILE A 139 -4.20 3.25 -0.14
N GLU A 140 -4.62 4.47 0.15
CA GLU A 140 -6.03 4.81 0.32
C GLU A 140 -6.75 4.87 -1.03
N TRP A 141 -7.98 4.34 -1.08
CA TRP A 141 -8.80 4.26 -2.28
C TRP A 141 -8.16 3.45 -3.41
N ALA A 142 -7.52 2.34 -3.04
CA ALA A 142 -6.76 1.48 -3.94
C ALA A 142 -7.60 0.91 -5.10
N GLU A 143 -8.93 0.84 -4.97
CA GLU A 143 -9.83 0.41 -6.04
C GLU A 143 -9.73 1.28 -7.31
N ARG A 144 -9.24 2.52 -7.21
CA ARG A 144 -9.02 3.40 -8.38
C ARG A 144 -7.92 2.93 -9.32
N VAL A 145 -7.06 2.03 -8.85
CA VAL A 145 -5.93 1.47 -9.61
C VAL A 145 -5.92 -0.05 -9.52
N ALA A 146 -7.08 -0.69 -9.33
CA ALA A 146 -7.18 -2.13 -9.10
C ALA A 146 -6.42 -2.97 -10.15
N ASP A 147 -6.46 -2.57 -11.42
CA ASP A 147 -5.78 -3.25 -12.54
C ASP A 147 -4.24 -3.14 -12.48
N LEU A 148 -3.73 -2.22 -11.67
CA LEU A 148 -2.29 -1.98 -11.50
C LEU A 148 -1.72 -2.66 -10.25
N LEU A 149 -2.58 -3.09 -9.32
CA LEU A 149 -2.14 -3.64 -8.05
C LEU A 149 -1.47 -5.01 -8.23
N PRO A 150 -0.36 -5.27 -7.51
CA PRO A 150 0.21 -6.62 -7.42
C PRO A 150 -0.79 -7.64 -6.86
N GLU A 151 -0.67 -8.90 -7.26
CA GLU A 151 -1.54 -9.98 -6.75
C GLU A 151 -1.39 -10.20 -5.23
N ALA A 152 -0.17 -10.04 -4.72
CA ALA A 152 0.20 -10.23 -3.32
C ALA A 152 -0.11 -9.01 -2.42
N CYS A 153 -1.11 -8.19 -2.79
CA CYS A 153 -1.56 -7.09 -1.94
C CYS A 153 -2.30 -7.60 -0.70
N TRP A 154 -2.10 -6.89 0.40
CA TRP A 154 -2.97 -6.95 1.57
C TRP A 154 -4.13 -6.00 1.36
N HIS A 155 -5.35 -6.39 1.72
CA HIS A 155 -6.51 -5.51 1.66
C HIS A 155 -7.09 -5.29 3.05
N VAL A 156 -7.36 -4.03 3.39
CA VAL A 156 -8.07 -3.66 4.62
C VAL A 156 -9.27 -2.83 4.24
N ARG A 157 -10.48 -3.35 4.51
CA ARG A 157 -11.74 -2.63 4.37
C ARG A 157 -12.17 -2.12 5.73
N LEU A 158 -12.40 -0.82 5.82
CA LEU A 158 -12.99 -0.17 6.99
C LEU A 158 -14.43 0.24 6.66
N ALA A 159 -15.36 -0.16 7.51
CA ALA A 159 -16.76 0.24 7.44
C ALA A 159 -17.21 0.79 8.80
N ALA A 160 -18.26 1.62 8.80
CA ALA A 160 -18.88 2.06 10.04
C ALA A 160 -19.41 0.85 10.83
N GLY A 161 -19.13 0.82 12.14
CA GLY A 161 -19.66 -0.19 13.05
C GLY A 161 -21.00 0.21 13.64
N ALA A 162 -21.44 -0.52 14.67
CA ALA A 162 -22.71 -0.28 15.35
C ALA A 162 -22.78 1.07 16.11
N ALA A 163 -21.64 1.63 16.50
CA ALA A 163 -21.52 2.90 17.19
C ALA A 163 -20.76 3.91 16.32
N ALA A 164 -20.95 5.21 16.57
CA ALA A 164 -20.36 6.27 15.75
C ALA A 164 -18.81 6.18 15.64
N GLU A 165 -18.15 5.80 16.73
CA GLU A 165 -16.70 5.65 16.78
C GLU A 165 -16.21 4.24 16.43
N SER A 166 -17.11 3.26 16.33
CA SER A 166 -16.72 1.89 16.02
C SER A 166 -16.59 1.64 14.52
N ARG A 167 -15.72 0.70 14.17
CA ARG A 167 -15.45 0.26 12.81
C ARG A 167 -15.41 -1.26 12.75
N THR A 168 -16.10 -1.81 11.76
CA THR A 168 -15.77 -3.14 11.26
C THR A 168 -14.53 -3.02 10.39
N VAL A 169 -13.52 -3.83 10.67
CA VAL A 169 -12.29 -3.93 9.88
C VAL A 169 -12.17 -5.35 9.33
N THR A 170 -12.20 -5.48 8.00
CA THR A 170 -11.94 -6.75 7.31
C THR A 170 -10.55 -6.72 6.72
N VAL A 171 -9.72 -7.69 7.08
CA VAL A 171 -8.33 -7.83 6.63
C VAL A 171 -8.24 -9.07 5.76
N GLU A 172 -7.88 -8.89 4.49
CA GLU A 172 -7.59 -9.96 3.55
C GLU A 172 -6.07 -10.02 3.33
N ARG A 173 -5.48 -11.16 3.66
CA ARG A 173 -4.05 -11.42 3.50
C ARG A 173 -3.82 -12.18 2.19
N PRO A 174 -2.77 -11.85 1.42
CA PRO A 174 -2.41 -12.67 0.26
C PRO A 174 -2.02 -14.08 0.72
N ALA A 175 -2.31 -15.08 -0.11
CA ALA A 175 -1.86 -16.44 0.17
C ALA A 175 -0.34 -16.45 0.32
N THR A 176 0.17 -16.96 1.44
CA THR A 176 1.59 -17.25 1.56
C THR A 176 1.88 -18.42 0.65
N LYS A 177 2.72 -18.25 -0.39
CA LYS A 177 3.25 -19.42 -1.10
C LYS A 177 4.00 -20.26 -0.07
N SER A 178 3.47 -21.43 0.24
CA SER A 178 4.23 -22.49 0.89
C SER A 178 5.37 -22.89 -0.06
N GLY A 179 6.55 -22.29 0.10
CA GLY A 179 7.78 -22.76 -0.54
C GLY A 179 8.68 -21.77 -1.28
N ASP A 180 8.49 -20.44 -1.20
CA ASP A 180 9.53 -19.53 -1.71
C ASP A 180 10.64 -19.38 -0.65
N SER A 181 11.60 -20.31 -0.68
CA SER A 181 12.96 -20.00 -0.23
C SER A 181 13.45 -18.81 -1.07
N ASP A 182 13.72 -17.71 -0.37
CA ASP A 182 14.23 -16.46 -0.91
C ASP A 182 15.22 -16.63 -2.08
N PRO A 183 14.88 -16.22 -3.31
CA PRO A 183 15.81 -16.27 -4.44
C PRO A 183 16.95 -15.24 -4.33
N LEU A 184 17.03 -14.42 -3.27
CA LEU A 184 18.11 -13.45 -3.06
C LEU A 184 19.14 -13.83 -1.98
N VAL A 185 19.12 -15.06 -1.44
CA VAL A 185 20.13 -15.52 -0.46
C VAL A 185 21.26 -16.38 -1.07
N VAL A 186 21.21 -16.76 -2.35
CA VAL A 186 22.28 -17.57 -2.98
C VAL A 186 23.10 -16.76 -3.98
N ALA A 187 23.79 -15.72 -3.52
CA ALA A 187 24.92 -15.13 -4.24
C ALA A 187 25.81 -14.32 -3.29
N THR A 188 26.53 -14.99 -2.38
CA THR A 188 27.73 -14.42 -1.77
C THR A 188 28.79 -15.51 -1.56
N THR A 189 29.72 -15.53 -2.52
CA THR A 189 31.16 -15.76 -2.35
C THR A 189 31.64 -17.00 -1.60
N ARG A 190 32.21 -17.94 -2.35
CA ARG A 190 33.63 -18.32 -2.21
C ARG A 190 34.24 -18.58 -3.60
N LEU A 191 35.26 -17.78 -3.94
CA LEU A 191 36.39 -18.25 -4.74
C LEU A 191 37.22 -19.21 -3.89
#